data_AF-A0A1F3CBA4-F1
#
_entry.id   AF-A0A1F3CBA4-F1
#
_cell.length_a   1.000
_cell.length_b   1.000
_cell.length_c   1.000
_cell.angle_alpha   90.00
_cell.angle_beta   90.00
_cell.angle_gamma   90.00
#
_symmetry.space_group_name_H-M   'P 1'
#
loop_
_entity.id
_entity.type
_entity.pdbx_description
1 polymer ?
#
loop_
_entity_poly.entity_id
_entity_poly.type
_entity_poly.pdbx_seq_one_letter_code
_entity_poly.pdbx_strand_id
1 'polypeptide(L)'
;MKWFRKNKSNKNNEAASKKASLKDIIDGTVLTREIVVNQIPFFVFLALMAIVYIANRYQSEKIARETIKVQTDIKELRSESIATASELMYISKQSEVEKLTNINQLGLIVSIEPPKKILVND
;
A
#
# COMPACT_ATOMS: atom_id res chain seq x y z
N MET A 1 82.59 -27.21 -24.34
CA MET A 1 82.01 -28.41 -23.69
C MET A 1 81.98 -28.18 -22.18
N LYS A 2 80.81 -27.87 -21.60
CA LYS A 2 80.51 -28.03 -20.16
C LYS A 2 79.01 -27.83 -19.97
N TRP A 3 78.35 -28.97 -19.81
CA TRP A 3 76.93 -29.22 -19.80
C TRP A 3 76.48 -29.33 -18.33
N PHE A 4 75.38 -28.66 -18.01
CA PHE A 4 74.35 -29.04 -17.01
C PHE A 4 74.36 -28.58 -15.54
N ARG A 5 73.17 -28.04 -15.21
CA ARG A 5 72.37 -28.02 -13.96
C ARG A 5 72.81 -27.10 -12.81
N LYS A 6 71.91 -26.17 -12.45
CA LYS A 6 70.94 -26.37 -11.36
C LYS A 6 69.87 -25.26 -11.33
N ASN A 7 68.61 -25.69 -11.36
CA ASN A 7 67.42 -24.91 -11.08
C ASN A 7 67.41 -24.43 -9.61
N LYS A 8 67.15 -23.15 -9.38
CA LYS A 8 66.77 -22.64 -8.06
C LYS A 8 65.60 -21.67 -8.24
N SER A 9 64.44 -22.20 -7.88
CA SER A 9 63.20 -21.51 -7.59
C SER A 9 63.44 -20.09 -7.04
N ASN A 10 63.10 -19.07 -7.82
CA ASN A 10 62.79 -17.75 -7.28
C ASN A 10 61.28 -17.56 -7.41
N LYS A 11 60.59 -18.16 -6.45
CA LYS A 11 59.21 -17.83 -6.11
C LYS A 11 59.29 -16.47 -5.44
N ASN A 12 58.75 -15.42 -6.08
CA ASN A 12 58.05 -14.29 -5.45
C ASN A 12 57.93 -13.14 -6.46
N ASN A 13 56.77 -12.49 -6.42
CA ASN A 13 56.33 -11.37 -7.28
C ASN A 13 55.91 -11.91 -8.66
N GLU A 14 54.63 -12.09 -8.97
CA GLU A 14 53.64 -11.03 -9.15
C GLU A 14 52.24 -11.65 -9.11
N ALA A 15 51.44 -11.37 -8.08
CA ALA A 15 49.97 -11.51 -8.11
C ALA A 15 49.40 -11.16 -6.73
N ALA A 16 49.28 -9.86 -6.44
CA ALA A 16 48.25 -9.37 -5.55
C ALA A 16 48.15 -7.86 -5.73
N SER A 17 47.41 -7.46 -6.76
CA SER A 17 46.51 -6.32 -6.60
C SER A 17 45.79 -6.55 -5.26
N LYS A 18 46.24 -5.90 -4.19
CA LYS A 18 45.56 -5.90 -2.90
C LYS A 18 44.30 -5.06 -3.06
N LYS A 19 43.34 -5.61 -3.82
CA LYS A 19 41.93 -5.25 -3.71
C LYS A 19 41.61 -5.38 -2.23
N ALA A 20 41.17 -4.28 -1.62
CA ALA A 20 40.80 -4.19 -0.22
C ALA A 20 40.09 -5.49 0.18
N SER A 21 40.73 -6.28 1.03
CA SER A 21 40.25 -7.63 1.31
C SER A 21 38.99 -7.49 2.16
N LEU A 22 37.96 -8.29 1.90
CA LEU A 22 36.74 -8.32 2.73
C LEU A 22 37.07 -8.49 4.23
N LYS A 23 38.21 -9.14 4.54
CA LYS A 23 38.77 -9.20 5.89
C LYS A 23 39.08 -7.83 6.47
N ASP A 24 39.73 -6.92 5.73
CA ASP A 24 40.12 -5.59 6.23
C ASP A 24 38.90 -4.69 6.51
N ILE A 25 37.77 -4.97 5.83
CA ILE A 25 36.48 -4.30 6.05
C ILE A 25 35.82 -4.83 7.32
N ILE A 26 35.87 -6.14 7.56
CA ILE A 26 35.31 -6.78 8.76
C ILE A 26 36.16 -6.48 10.00
N ASP A 27 37.49 -6.43 9.86
CA ASP A 27 38.44 -6.19 10.96
C ASP A 27 38.51 -4.70 11.38
N GLY A 28 37.75 -3.82 10.72
CA GLY A 28 37.63 -2.41 11.10
C GLY A 28 38.84 -1.53 10.73
N THR A 29 39.92 -2.10 10.21
CA THR A 29 41.12 -1.37 9.77
C THR A 29 40.83 -0.32 8.68
N VAL A 30 39.75 -0.49 7.92
CA VAL A 30 39.27 0.54 6.97
C VAL A 30 38.67 1.76 7.68
N LEU A 31 38.05 1.59 8.85
CA LEU A 31 37.43 2.68 9.61
C LEU A 31 38.46 3.53 10.36
N THR A 32 39.61 2.97 10.73
CA THR A 32 40.70 3.70 11.43
C THR A 32 41.57 4.54 10.49
N ARG A 33 41.29 4.54 9.18
CA ARG A 33 42.02 5.36 8.21
C ARG A 33 41.68 6.83 8.46
N GLU A 34 42.68 7.71 8.57
CA GLU A 34 42.50 9.14 8.94
C GLU A 34 41.43 9.86 8.10
N ILE A 35 41.32 9.51 6.81
CA ILE A 35 40.32 10.03 5.87
C ILE A 35 38.88 9.65 6.28
N VAL A 36 38.68 8.44 6.80
CA VAL A 36 37.36 7.93 7.22
C VAL A 36 37.00 8.50 8.59
N VAL A 37 37.97 8.61 9.50
CA VAL A 37 37.77 9.21 10.82
C VAL A 37 37.30 10.65 10.72
N ASN A 38 37.86 11.44 9.80
CA ASN A 38 37.46 12.83 9.59
C ASN A 38 36.02 12.97 9.05
N GLN A 39 35.48 11.92 8.43
CA GLN A 39 34.15 11.88 7.83
C GLN A 39 33.09 11.21 8.73
N ILE A 40 33.43 10.82 9.96
CA ILE A 40 32.48 10.24 10.92
C ILE A 40 31.18 11.06 11.08
N PRO A 41 31.21 12.41 11.19
CA PRO A 41 29.99 13.20 11.29
C PRO A 41 29.04 13.00 10.10
N PHE A 42 29.57 12.78 8.90
CA PHE A 42 28.78 12.49 7.71
C PHE A 42 28.12 11.11 7.74
N PHE A 43 28.83 10.08 8.24
CA PHE A 43 28.23 8.76 8.43
C PHE A 43 27.12 8.76 9.48
N VAL A 44 27.27 9.53 10.57
CA VAL A 44 26.21 9.72 11.56
C VAL A 44 25.00 10.42 10.93
N PHE A 45 25.21 11.43 10.08
CA PHE A 45 24.13 12.05 9.32
C PHE A 45 23.40 11.05 8.40
N LEU A 46 24.14 10.19 7.71
CA LEU A 46 23.54 9.13 6.88
C LEU A 46 22.75 8.12 7.72
N ALA A 47 23.26 7.73 8.89
CA ALA A 47 22.56 6.84 9.80
C ALA A 47 21.26 7.48 10.31
N LEU A 48 21.28 8.77 10.64
CA LEU A 48 20.08 9.53 11.01
C LEU A 48 19.08 9.56 9.86
N MET A 49 19.53 9.84 8.63
CA MET A 49 18.66 9.81 7.44
C MET A 49 18.06 8.42 7.21
N ALA A 50 18.83 7.34 7.43
CA ALA A 50 18.31 5.98 7.33
C ALA A 50 17.19 5.71 8.34
N ILE A 51 17.35 6.15 9.59
CA ILE A 51 16.32 6.04 10.63
C ILE A 51 15.05 6.81 10.22
N VAL A 52 15.21 8.07 9.79
CA VAL A 52 14.09 8.90 9.32
C VAL A 52 13.38 8.27 8.12
N TYR A 53 14.13 7.67 7.20
CA TYR A 53 13.57 7.00 6.03
C TYR A 53 12.75 5.76 6.43
N ILE A 54 13.29 4.92 7.32
CA ILE A 54 12.58 3.73 7.82
C ILE A 54 11.29 4.15 8.54
N ALA A 55 11.36 5.17 9.40
CA ALA A 55 10.19 5.68 10.12
C ALA A 55 9.10 6.18 9.15
N ASN A 56 9.47 6.99 8.16
CA ASN A 56 8.54 7.47 7.13
C ASN A 56 7.94 6.31 6.33
N ARG A 57 8.75 5.32 5.97
CA ARG A 57 8.30 4.14 5.22
C ARG A 57 7.18 3.39 5.95
N TYR A 58 7.35 3.13 7.25
CA TYR A 58 6.32 2.46 8.05
C TYR A 58 5.01 3.25 8.09
N GLN A 59 5.09 4.57 8.21
CA GLN A 59 3.89 5.42 8.23
C GLN A 59 3.16 5.42 6.88
N SER A 60 3.89 5.53 5.77
CA SER A 60 3.31 5.44 4.42
C SER A 60 2.63 4.09 4.18
N GLU A 61 3.22 2.99 4.65
CA GLU A 61 2.63 1.66 4.49
C GLU A 61 1.35 1.49 5.30
N LYS A 62 1.30 2.05 6.52
CA LYS A 62 0.08 2.08 7.33
C LYS A 62 -1.02 2.87 6.65
N ILE A 63 -0.72 4.09 6.20
CA ILE A 63 -1.67 4.96 5.51
C ILE A 63 -2.19 4.27 4.24
N ALA A 64 -1.31 3.68 3.43
CA ALA A 64 -1.71 2.99 2.21
C ALA A 64 -2.73 1.86 2.48
N ARG A 65 -2.51 1.06 3.54
CA ARG A 65 -3.46 0.02 3.95
C ARG A 65 -4.79 0.60 4.41
N GLU A 66 -4.76 1.66 5.21
CA GLU A 66 -5.95 2.32 5.73
C GLU A 66 -6.78 2.91 4.59
N THR A 67 -6.15 3.56 3.61
CA THR A 67 -6.82 4.08 2.42
C THR A 67 -7.52 2.97 1.62
N ILE A 68 -6.91 1.78 1.51
CA ILE A 68 -7.55 0.64 0.82
C ILE A 68 -8.77 0.18 1.62
N LYS A 69 -8.64 0.00 2.93
CA LYS A 69 -9.75 -0.42 3.80
C LYS A 69 -10.92 0.55 3.72
N VAL A 70 -10.65 1.85 3.91
CA VAL A 70 -11.67 2.90 3.86
C VAL A 70 -12.38 2.94 2.50
N GLN A 71 -11.65 2.76 1.39
CA GLN A 71 -12.29 2.68 0.07
C GLN A 71 -13.21 1.47 -0.08
N THR A 72 -12.81 0.31 0.45
CA THR A 72 -13.67 -0.88 0.48
C THR A 72 -14.92 -0.61 1.31
N ASP A 73 -14.78 -0.02 2.49
CA ASP A 73 -15.90 0.31 3.37
C ASP A 73 -16.89 1.27 2.68
N ILE A 74 -16.40 2.31 1.99
CA ILE A 74 -17.24 3.22 1.19
C ILE A 74 -18.01 2.46 0.10
N LYS A 75 -17.36 1.53 -0.59
CA LYS A 75 -18.00 0.74 -1.64
C LYS A 75 -19.10 -0.16 -1.08
N GLU A 76 -18.84 -0.80 0.06
CA GLU A 76 -19.81 -1.65 0.75
C GLU A 76 -21.03 -0.84 1.19
N LEU A 77 -20.81 0.27 1.90
CA LEU A 77 -21.87 1.18 2.35
C LEU A 77 -22.71 1.71 1.19
N ARG A 78 -22.06 2.02 0.05
CA ARG A 78 -22.78 2.44 -1.15
C ARG A 78 -23.67 1.31 -1.69
N SER A 79 -23.14 0.09 -1.75
CA SER A 79 -23.90 -1.08 -2.19
C SER A 79 -25.11 -1.33 -1.28
N GLU A 80 -24.90 -1.27 0.03
CA GLU A 80 -25.96 -1.41 1.04
C GLU A 80 -27.04 -0.33 0.86
N SER A 81 -26.64 0.94 0.73
CA SER A 81 -27.60 2.03 0.52
C SER A 81 -28.48 1.85 -0.73
N ILE A 82 -27.88 1.36 -1.82
CA ILE A 82 -28.60 1.08 -3.08
C ILE A 82 -29.54 -0.12 -2.89
N ALA A 83 -29.09 -1.18 -2.21
CA ALA A 83 -29.91 -2.34 -1.92
C ALA A 83 -31.14 -1.96 -1.08
N THR A 84 -30.95 -1.22 0.02
CA THR A 84 -32.06 -0.76 0.88
C THR A 84 -33.01 0.17 0.14
N ALA A 85 -32.50 1.11 -0.66
CA ALA A 85 -33.34 1.97 -1.49
C ALA A 85 -34.14 1.17 -2.54
N SER A 86 -33.53 0.14 -3.12
CA SER A 86 -34.19 -0.73 -4.11
C SER A 86 -35.27 -1.60 -3.45
N GLU A 87 -35.03 -2.10 -2.25
CA GLU A 87 -36.02 -2.83 -1.46
C GLU A 87 -37.22 -1.93 -1.14
N LEU A 88 -36.97 -0.71 -0.65
CA LEU A 88 -38.04 0.25 -0.41
C LEU A 88 -38.83 0.57 -1.68
N MET A 89 -38.14 0.75 -2.82
CA MET A 89 -38.79 0.98 -4.12
C MET A 89 -39.64 -0.20 -4.55
N TYR A 90 -39.18 -1.43 -4.32
CA TYR A 90 -39.92 -2.65 -4.61
C TYR A 90 -41.20 -2.74 -3.78
N ILE A 91 -41.11 -2.50 -2.46
CA ILE A 91 -42.26 -2.55 -1.56
C ILE A 91 -43.23 -1.40 -1.85
N SER A 92 -42.72 -0.22 -2.22
CA SER A 92 -43.53 0.96 -2.58
C SER A 92 -44.20 0.85 -3.96
N LYS A 93 -43.91 -0.20 -4.73
CA LYS A 93 -44.52 -0.42 -6.04
C LYS A 93 -46.02 -0.63 -5.88
N GLN A 94 -46.82 0.06 -6.69
CA GLN A 94 -48.29 -0.01 -6.62
C GLN A 94 -48.85 -1.43 -6.63
N SER A 95 -48.30 -2.32 -7.47
CA SER A 95 -48.70 -3.73 -7.52
C SER A 95 -48.42 -4.51 -6.23
N GLU A 96 -47.33 -4.15 -5.52
CA GLU A 96 -46.95 -4.83 -4.29
C GLU A 96 -47.74 -4.28 -3.10
N VAL A 97 -47.96 -2.96 -3.08
CA VAL A 97 -48.89 -2.32 -2.13
C VAL A 97 -50.30 -2.90 -2.28
N GLU A 98 -50.81 -3.06 -3.49
CA GLU A 98 -52.13 -3.67 -3.75
C GLU A 98 -52.21 -5.12 -3.24
N LYS A 99 -51.17 -5.94 -3.48
CA LYS A 99 -51.11 -7.28 -2.91
C LYS A 99 -51.16 -7.24 -1.39
N LEU A 100 -50.37 -6.37 -0.76
CA LEU A 100 -50.33 -6.23 0.69
C LEU A 100 -51.66 -5.75 1.26
N THR A 101 -52.38 -4.82 0.61
CA THR A 101 -53.69 -4.36 1.07
C THR A 101 -54.75 -5.45 0.96
N ASN A 102 -54.68 -6.28 -0.08
CA ASN A 102 -55.55 -7.44 -0.26
C ASN A 102 -55.30 -8.53 0.79
N ILE A 103 -54.03 -8.88 1.06
CA ILE A 103 -53.66 -9.88 2.09
C ILE A 103 -54.09 -9.42 3.48
N ASN A 104 -53.88 -8.14 3.80
CA ASN A 104 -54.25 -7.56 5.10
C ASN A 104 -55.74 -7.18 5.21
N GLN A 105 -56.55 -7.47 4.18
CA GLN A 105 -58.00 -7.21 4.14
C GLN A 105 -58.37 -5.76 4.45
N LEU A 106 -57.56 -4.80 4.00
CA LEU A 106 -57.71 -3.38 4.33
C LEU A 106 -58.84 -2.68 3.53
N GLY A 107 -59.47 -3.37 2.57
CA GLY A 107 -60.58 -2.84 1.77
C GLY A 107 -60.19 -1.66 0.85
N LEU A 108 -58.90 -1.43 0.64
CA LEU A 108 -58.36 -0.34 -0.18
C LEU A 108 -58.36 -0.74 -1.66
N ILE A 109 -58.86 0.16 -2.52
CA ILE A 109 -58.92 0.00 -3.97
C ILE A 109 -58.01 1.00 -4.69
N VAL A 110 -57.36 0.57 -5.77
CA VAL A 110 -56.45 1.41 -6.55
C VAL A 110 -57.26 2.41 -7.39
N SER A 111 -56.86 3.69 -7.37
CA SER A 111 -57.47 4.71 -8.23
C SER A 111 -57.03 4.53 -9.68
N ILE A 112 -57.99 4.19 -10.54
CA ILE A 112 -57.81 4.05 -12.00
C ILE A 112 -57.97 5.38 -12.73
N GLU A 113 -58.62 6.37 -12.10
CA GLU A 113 -58.80 7.69 -12.68
C GLU A 113 -57.61 8.61 -12.40
N PRO A 114 -57.14 9.38 -13.39
CA PRO A 114 -56.06 10.33 -13.20
C PRO A 114 -56.50 11.50 -12.30
N PRO A 115 -55.58 12.09 -11.50
CA PRO A 115 -55.91 13.20 -10.61
C PRO A 115 -56.33 14.44 -11.41
N LYS A 116 -57.47 15.03 -11.04
CA LYS A 116 -58.00 16.25 -11.66
C LYS A 116 -57.36 17.48 -11.01
N LYS A 117 -56.84 18.39 -11.83
CA LYS A 117 -56.35 19.69 -11.35
C LYS A 117 -57.55 20.55 -10.96
N ILE A 118 -57.64 20.92 -9.67
CA ILE A 118 -58.64 21.87 -9.20
C ILE A 118 -58.17 23.26 -9.65
N LEU A 119 -58.91 23.87 -10.57
CA LEU A 119 -58.72 25.27 -10.93
C LEU A 119 -59.74 26.08 -10.12
N VAL A 120 -59.24 26.96 -9.26
CA VAL A 120 -60.08 27.96 -8.59
C VAL A 120 -60.24 29.08 -9.60
N ASN A 121 -61.45 29.26 -10.12
CA ASN A 121 -61.81 30.48 -10.84
C ASN A 121 -62.30 31.49 -9.79
N ASP A 122 -61.71 32.69 -9.81
CA ASP A 122 -62.14 33.84 -9.00
C ASP A 122 -63.58 34.28 -9.32
#